data_AF-A0A3M2BJL2-F1
#
_entry.id   AF-A0A3M2BJL2-F1
#
_cell.length_a   1.000
_cell.length_b   1.000
_cell.length_c   1.000
_cell.angle_alpha   90.00
_cell.angle_beta   90.00
_cell.angle_gamma   90.00
#
_symmetry.space_group_name_H-M   'P 1'
#
loop_
_entity.id
_entity.type
_entity.pdbx_description
1 polymer ?
#
loop_
_entity_poly.entity_id
_entity_poly.type
_entity_poly.pdbx_seq_one_letter_code
_entity_poly.pdbx_strand_id
1 'polypeptide(L)'
;MATTSLSLGEHWEVYIKNEIASGRYGSASEVVRDALRAMEERKSKLDALRSHLAQGANQAASGEFADNFTMDALINDLDNKA
;
A
#
# COMPACT_ATOMS: atom_id res chain seq x y z
N MET A 1 18.33 19.06 -2.48
CA MET A 1 17.05 18.72 -1.82
C MET A 1 16.14 19.92 -1.94
N ALA A 2 14.90 19.76 -2.41
CA ALA A 2 13.93 20.85 -2.40
C ALA A 2 13.43 21.06 -0.96
N THR A 3 13.52 22.28 -0.45
CA THR A 3 12.96 22.65 0.85
C THR A 3 11.55 23.19 0.63
N THR A 4 10.57 22.55 1.26
CA THR A 4 9.17 22.98 1.22
C THR A 4 8.76 23.41 2.61
N SER A 5 8.33 24.67 2.75
CA SER A 5 7.77 25.17 4.00
C SER A 5 6.28 24.82 4.04
N LEU A 6 5.86 24.07 5.05
CA LEU A 6 4.45 23.76 5.31
C LEU A 6 4.07 24.31 6.70
N SER A 7 2.89 24.92 6.78
CA SER A 7 2.23 25.17 8.06
C SER A 7 1.37 23.95 8.40
N LEU A 8 1.60 23.40 9.59
CA LEU A 8 0.84 22.27 10.13
C LEU A 8 -0.02 22.77 11.29
N GLY A 9 -1.17 22.14 11.51
CA GLY A 9 -1.99 22.43 12.70
C GLY A 9 -1.28 21.99 13.99
N GLU A 10 -1.68 22.60 15.12
CA GLU A 10 -1.09 22.38 16.45
C GLU A 10 -0.93 20.90 16.82
N HIS A 11 -1.94 20.08 16.53
CA HIS A 11 -1.90 18.63 16.74
C HIS A 11 -0.66 17.97 16.12
N TRP A 12 -0.34 18.30 14.87
CA TRP A 12 0.76 17.69 14.14
C TRP A 12 2.12 18.23 14.59
N GLU A 13 2.18 19.50 15.01
CA GLU A 13 3.40 20.04 15.61
C GLU A 13 3.75 19.32 16.92
N VAL A 14 2.76 19.09 17.79
CA VAL A 14 2.94 18.35 19.04
C VAL A 14 3.35 16.90 18.76
N TYR A 15 2.67 16.25 17.81
CA TYR A 15 3.01 14.89 17.39
C TYR A 15 4.47 14.78 16.91
N ILE A 16 4.89 15.64 15.98
CA ILE A 16 6.25 15.63 15.43
C ILE A 16 7.29 15.91 16.53
N LYS A 17 7.01 16.86 17.44
CA LYS A 17 7.90 17.14 18.58
C LYS A 17 8.06 15.92 19.49
N ASN A 18 6.98 15.20 19.78
CA ASN A 18 7.01 13.99 20.61
C ASN A 18 7.80 12.85 19.93
N GLU A 19 7.59 12.66 18.62
CA GLU A 19 8.32 11.67 17.83
C GLU A 19 9.83 11.93 17.80
N ILE A 20 10.23 13.20 17.66
CA ILE A 20 11.64 13.60 17.74
C ILE A 20 12.18 13.42 19.18
N ALA A 21 11.42 13.86 20.19
CA ALA A 21 11.81 13.74 21.59
C ALA A 21 11.97 12.28 22.05
N SER A 22 11.21 11.35 21.44
CA SER A 22 11.34 9.91 21.67
C SER A 22 12.66 9.32 21.15
N GLY A 23 13.38 10.06 20.31
CA GLY A 23 14.60 9.60 19.63
C GLY A 23 14.35 8.76 18.38
N ARG A 24 13.08 8.53 17.99
CA ARG A 24 12.75 7.75 16.79
C ARG A 24 13.17 8.44 15.49
N TYR A 25 13.12 9.76 15.46
CA TYR A 25 13.49 10.56 14.29
C TYR A 25 14.42 11.71 14.68
N GLY A 26 15.36 12.07 13.81
CA GLY A 26 16.32 13.16 14.03
C GLY A 26 15.81 14.53 13.59
N SER A 27 14.74 14.60 12.80
CA SER A 27 14.14 15.86 12.36
C SER A 27 12.67 15.74 11.95
N ALA A 28 11.97 16.88 11.92
CA ALA A 28 10.60 16.94 11.39
C ALA A 28 10.52 16.47 9.93
N SER A 29 11.54 16.80 9.12
CA SER A 29 11.65 16.38 7.73
C SER A 29 11.76 14.87 7.56
N GLU A 30 12.28 14.14 8.55
CA GLU A 30 12.30 12.67 8.54
C GLU A 30 10.92 12.09 8.85
N VAL A 31 10.25 12.60 9.89
CA VAL A 31 8.88 12.20 10.25
C VAL A 31 7.94 12.38 9.06
N VAL A 32 8.00 13.53 8.40
CA VAL A 32 7.14 13.84 7.25
C VAL A 32 7.45 12.92 6.06
N ARG A 33 8.72 12.65 5.77
CA ARG A 33 9.08 11.72 4.68
C ARG A 33 8.59 10.31 4.93
N ASP A 34 8.71 9.83 6.17
CA ASP A 34 8.25 8.51 6.55
C ASP A 34 6.72 8.39 6.44
N ALA A 35 5.99 9.40 6.93
CA ALA A 35 4.55 9.48 6.79
C ALA A 35 4.10 9.50 5.32
N LEU A 36 4.79 10.24 4.46
CA LEU A 36 4.50 10.28 3.02
C LEU A 36 4.77 8.94 2.34
N ARG A 37 5.85 8.25 2.71
CA ARG A 37 6.14 6.90 2.20
C ARG A 37 5.04 5.91 2.58
N ALA A 38 4.63 5.90 3.84
CA ALA A 38 3.52 5.05 4.29
C ALA A 38 2.21 5.35 3.55
N MET A 39 1.95 6.63 3.25
CA MET A 39 0.79 7.05 2.47
C MET A 39 0.85 6.57 1.02
N GLU A 40 2.02 6.68 0.39
CA GLU A 40 2.27 6.20 -0.98
C GLU A 40 2.09 4.68 -1.08
N GLU A 41 2.67 3.93 -0.15
CA GLU A 41 2.51 2.47 -0.10
C GLU A 41 1.06 2.05 0.05
N ARG A 42 0.30 2.72 0.95
CA ARG A 42 -1.12 2.44 1.13
C ARG A 42 -1.92 2.73 -0.14
N LYS A 43 -1.61 3.84 -0.82
CA LYS A 43 -2.25 4.20 -2.09
C LYS A 43 -1.96 3.16 -3.17
N SER A 44 -0.70 2.78 -3.34
CA SER A 44 -0.27 1.76 -4.32
C SER A 44 -0.99 0.43 -4.12
N LYS A 45 -1.06 -0.06 -2.87
CA LYS A 45 -1.79 -1.30 -2.53
C LYS A 45 -3.28 -1.20 -2.85
N LEU A 46 -3.90 -0.06 -2.55
CA LEU A 46 -5.32 0.15 -2.83
C LEU A 46 -5.62 0.23 -4.32
N ASP A 47 -4.76 0.89 -5.09
CA ASP A 47 -4.92 1.02 -6.54
C ASP A 47 -4.70 -0.33 -7.23
N ALA A 48 -3.72 -1.12 -6.79
CA ALA A 48 -3.54 -2.50 -7.25
C ALA A 48 -4.77 -3.37 -6.97
N LEU A 49 -5.30 -3.31 -5.75
CA LEU A 49 -6.51 -4.05 -5.37
C LEU A 49 -7.71 -3.67 -6.26
N ARG A 50 -7.93 -2.37 -6.47
CA ARG A 50 -9.01 -1.89 -7.34
C ARG A 50 -8.84 -2.36 -8.77
N SER A 51 -7.62 -2.33 -9.29
CA SER A 51 -7.30 -2.81 -10.63
C SER A 51 -7.64 -4.30 -10.79
N HIS A 52 -7.19 -5.15 -9.85
CA HIS A 52 -7.49 -6.58 -9.90
C HIS A 52 -8.97 -6.90 -9.72
N LEU A 53 -9.68 -6.17 -8.86
CA LEU A 53 -11.13 -6.31 -8.72
C LEU A 53 -11.87 -5.91 -10.00
N ALA A 54 -11.47 -4.81 -10.65
CA ALA A 54 -12.06 -4.39 -11.91
C ALA A 54 -11.80 -5.42 -13.02
N GLN A 55 -10.58 -5.98 -13.08
CA GLN A 55 -10.25 -7.06 -14.02
C GLN A 55 -11.16 -8.28 -13.79
N GLY A 56 -11.26 -8.77 -12.56
CA GLY A 56 -12.12 -9.92 -12.23
C GLY A 56 -13.61 -9.67 -12.50
N ALA A 57 -14.09 -8.45 -12.23
CA ALA A 57 -15.47 -8.07 -12.53
C ALA A 57 -15.75 -8.07 -14.04
N ASN A 58 -14.81 -7.58 -14.86
CA ASN A 58 -14.93 -7.60 -16.31
C ASN A 58 -14.90 -9.04 -16.86
N GLN A 59 -14.01 -9.89 -16.34
CA GLN A 59 -13.95 -11.31 -16.71
C GLN A 59 -15.26 -12.03 -16.38
N ALA A 60 -15.78 -11.84 -15.17
CA ALA A 60 -17.06 -12.42 -14.76
C ALA A 60 -18.23 -11.92 -15.62
N ALA A 61 -18.25 -10.64 -15.98
CA ALA A 61 -19.28 -10.09 -16.88
C ALA A 61 -19.21 -10.67 -18.29
N SER A 62 -18.01 -11.00 -18.77
CA SER A 62 -17.78 -11.68 -20.05
C SER A 62 -17.96 -13.19 -20.00
N GLY A 63 -18.25 -13.77 -18.83
CA GLY A 63 -18.36 -15.22 -18.64
C GLY A 63 -17.01 -15.95 -18.61
N GLU A 64 -15.91 -15.22 -18.48
CA GLU A 64 -14.56 -15.78 -18.37
C GLU A 64 -14.32 -16.24 -16.92
N PHE A 65 -14.59 -17.52 -16.65
CA PHE A 65 -14.31 -18.16 -15.38
C PHE A 65 -13.22 -19.21 -15.54
N ALA A 66 -12.55 -19.55 -14.43
CA ALA A 66 -11.66 -20.69 -14.41
C ALA A 66 -12.50 -21.98 -14.47
N ASP A 67 -12.41 -22.70 -15.58
CA ASP A 67 -13.06 -23.99 -15.74
C ASP A 67 -12.46 -25.02 -14.78
N ASN A 68 -13.31 -25.88 -14.19
CA ASN A 68 -12.91 -26.99 -13.33
C ASN A 68 -11.93 -26.62 -12.19
N PHE A 69 -12.04 -25.42 -11.62
CA PHE A 69 -11.20 -25.02 -10.49
C PHE A 69 -11.41 -25.93 -9.27
N THR A 70 -10.42 -26.74 -8.95
CA THR A 70 -10.33 -27.51 -7.69
C THR A 70 -9.00 -27.25 -7.02
N MET A 71 -8.99 -27.26 -5.69
CA MET A 71 -7.76 -27.01 -4.92
C MET A 71 -6.69 -28.07 -5.23
N ASP A 72 -7.09 -29.33 -5.40
CA ASP A 72 -6.17 -30.43 -5.72
C ASP A 72 -5.55 -30.28 -7.11
N ALA A 73 -6.31 -29.84 -8.11
CA ALA A 73 -5.78 -29.59 -9.46
C ALA A 73 -4.80 -28.40 -9.46
N LEU A 74 -5.10 -27.35 -8.69
CA LEU A 74 -4.22 -26.19 -8.56
C LEU A 74 -2.89 -26.56 -7.90
N ILE A 75 -2.93 -27.30 -6.79
CA ILE A 75 -1.72 -27.74 -6.08
C ILE A 75 -0.86 -28.61 -7.00
N ASN A 76 -1.47 -29.58 -7.70
CA ASN A 76 -0.75 -30.42 -8.65
C ASN A 76 -0.13 -29.63 -9.82
N ASP A 77 -0.79 -28.60 -10.35
CA ASP A 77 -0.22 -27.76 -11.43
C ASP A 77 0.98 -26.93 -10.94
N LEU A 78 0.91 -26.40 -9.71
CA LEU A 78 2.00 -25.63 -9.11
C LEU A 78 3.21 -26.52 -8.78
N ASP A 79 2.97 -27.72 -8.26
CA ASP A 79 4.03 -28.69 -7.93
C ASP A 79 4.70 -29.27 -9.19
N ASN A 80 3.94 -29.43 -10.29
CA ASN A 80 4.49 -29.89 -11.58
C ASN A 80 5.21 -28.79 -12.38
N LYS A 81 5.10 -27.51 -11.98
CA LYS A 81 5.81 -26.38 -12.59
C LYS A 81 7.12 -26.02 -11.88
N ALA A 82 7.57 -26.81 -10.90
CA ALA A 82 8.89 -26.75 -10.27
C ALA A 82 9.88 -27.73 -10.92
#